data_AF-A0A8T4K0T5-F1
#
_entry.id   AF-A0A8T4K0T5-F1
#
_cell.length_a   1.000
_cell.length_b   1.000
_cell.length_c   1.000
_cell.angle_alpha   90.00
_cell.angle_beta   90.00
_cell.angle_gamma   90.00
#
_symmetry.space_group_name_H-M   'P 1'
#
loop_
_entity.id
_entity.type
_entity.pdbx_description
1 polymer ?
#
loop_
_entity_poly.entity_id
_entity_poly.type
_entity_poly.pdbx_seq_one_letter_code
_entity_poly.pdbx_strand_id
1 'polypeptide(L)'
;MANVENTSIWDKIQRNVQDVERLVGQKKYNLSMSKARQTLEYMVKLQCDKAGIVEGSLENMIRELYETKCITKSTAEHYLQILSIGNKAIKENDNSAYNANQAYHILTQEIYAFANEKEATRRRPASSGSSQRRTSGSNASKSRRRQSRSSLNSRDLLKLLIPVVLVVVLIVLIITLTPKKDPTDETTTAPTTTEAVETEPMPAETTEPETVPETTAVTYRTTDTLNVRSGPSTTNDRIGKLDPGVTVEFVRDNGDGWAVILYNGQEAYVSMDYLTSE
;
A
#
# COMPACT_ATOMS: atom_id res chain seq x y z
N MET A 1 -18.62 26.73 -13.80
CA MET A 1 -18.60 26.49 -12.35
C MET A 1 -17.86 25.19 -11.99
N ALA A 2 -17.99 24.11 -12.77
CA ALA A 2 -17.29 22.82 -12.57
C ALA A 2 -15.76 22.87 -12.33
N ASN A 3 -15.02 23.78 -12.99
CA ASN A 3 -13.56 23.84 -12.83
C ASN A 3 -13.11 24.33 -11.43
N VAL A 4 -13.92 25.17 -10.78
CA VAL A 4 -13.62 25.67 -9.42
C VAL A 4 -13.92 24.61 -8.37
N GLU A 5 -15.03 23.88 -8.55
CA GLU A 5 -15.41 22.75 -7.69
C GLU A 5 -14.38 21.62 -7.77
N ASN A 6 -13.89 21.30 -8.98
CA ASN A 6 -12.87 20.27 -9.17
C ASN A 6 -11.52 20.62 -8.55
N THR A 7 -11.16 21.91 -8.54
CA THR A 7 -9.95 22.40 -7.86
C THR A 7 -10.11 22.27 -6.34
N SER A 8 -11.27 22.62 -5.80
CA SER A 8 -11.58 22.47 -4.38
C SER A 8 -11.60 21.00 -3.91
N ILE A 9 -12.10 20.07 -4.74
CA ILE A 9 -12.10 18.63 -4.45
C ILE A 9 -10.66 18.09 -4.41
N TRP A 10 -9.78 18.57 -5.29
CA TRP A 10 -8.37 18.18 -5.26
C TRP A 10 -7.66 18.60 -3.97
N ASP A 11 -7.92 19.81 -3.48
CA ASP A 11 -7.37 20.28 -2.20
C ASP A 11 -7.91 19.46 -1.01
N LYS A 12 -9.14 18.95 -1.12
CA LYS A 12 -9.69 17.99 -0.13
C LYS A 12 -8.98 16.65 -0.19
N ILE A 13 -8.70 16.13 -1.39
CA ILE A 13 -7.95 14.88 -1.57
C ILE A 13 -6.58 14.98 -0.91
N GLN A 14 -5.80 16.03 -1.21
CA GLN A 14 -4.46 16.21 -0.65
C GLN A 14 -4.48 16.32 0.89
N ARG A 15 -5.42 17.09 1.45
CA ARG A 15 -5.60 17.18 2.91
C ARG A 15 -5.98 15.84 3.52
N ASN A 16 -6.89 15.10 2.90
CA ASN A 16 -7.32 13.81 3.42
C ASN A 16 -6.18 12.78 3.43
N VAL A 17 -5.26 12.80 2.47
CA VAL A 17 -4.08 11.90 2.50
C VAL A 17 -3.19 12.19 3.71
N GLN A 18 -2.93 13.47 3.99
CA GLN A 18 -2.17 13.86 5.18
C GLN A 18 -2.88 13.44 6.47
N ASP A 19 -4.22 13.53 6.49
CA ASP A 19 -5.02 13.00 7.59
C ASP A 19 -4.92 11.48 7.73
N VAL A 20 -4.97 10.73 6.62
CA VAL A 20 -4.80 9.26 6.61
C VAL A 20 -3.43 8.91 7.19
N GLU A 21 -2.35 9.53 6.72
CA GLU A 21 -0.99 9.31 7.24
C GLU A 21 -0.89 9.60 8.74
N ARG A 22 -1.43 10.74 9.18
CA ARG A 22 -1.48 11.12 10.59
C ARG A 22 -2.27 10.11 11.42
N LEU A 23 -3.40 9.60 10.91
CA LEU A 23 -4.22 8.60 11.59
C LEU A 23 -3.50 7.26 11.71
N VAL A 24 -2.78 6.83 10.66
CA VAL A 24 -1.89 5.65 10.73
C VAL A 24 -0.83 5.84 11.81
N GLY A 25 -0.14 6.99 11.83
CA GLY A 25 0.88 7.29 12.85
C GLY A 25 0.32 7.35 14.28
N GLN A 26 -0.94 7.76 14.43
CA GLN A 26 -1.67 7.75 15.70
C GLN A 26 -2.25 6.38 16.09
N LYS A 27 -1.98 5.32 15.30
CA LYS A 27 -2.55 3.97 15.48
C LYS A 27 -4.09 3.93 15.40
N LYS A 28 -4.71 4.92 14.78
CA LYS A 28 -6.16 5.01 14.55
C LYS A 28 -6.49 4.37 13.20
N TYR A 29 -6.31 3.05 13.12
CA TYR A 29 -6.33 2.31 11.86
C TYR A 29 -7.72 2.27 11.21
N ASN A 30 -8.77 2.00 11.97
CA ASN A 30 -10.15 2.00 11.48
C ASN A 30 -10.55 3.34 10.82
N LEU A 31 -10.25 4.44 11.51
CA LEU A 31 -10.48 5.80 11.03
C LEU A 31 -9.64 6.09 9.77
N SER A 32 -8.39 5.65 9.76
CA SER A 32 -7.51 5.79 8.60
C SER A 32 -8.07 5.09 7.36
N MET A 33 -8.50 3.83 7.49
CA MET A 33 -9.10 3.04 6.41
C MET A 33 -10.40 3.67 5.88
N SER A 34 -11.27 4.10 6.80
CA SER A 34 -12.51 4.81 6.45
C SER A 34 -12.23 6.12 5.70
N LYS A 35 -11.21 6.86 6.14
CA LYS A 35 -10.78 8.12 5.51
C LYS A 35 -10.11 7.87 4.16
N ALA A 36 -9.37 6.78 4.00
CA ALA A 36 -8.78 6.38 2.73
C ALA A 36 -9.87 6.08 1.68
N ARG A 37 -10.92 5.32 2.06
CA ARG A 37 -12.10 5.09 1.21
C ARG A 37 -12.80 6.38 0.83
N GLN A 38 -12.98 7.32 1.76
CA GLN A 38 -13.56 8.64 1.44
C GLN A 38 -12.69 9.40 0.44
N THR A 39 -11.37 9.33 0.58
CA THR A 39 -10.43 10.00 -0.34
C THR A 39 -10.53 9.42 -1.75
N LEU A 40 -10.62 8.10 -1.86
CA LEU A 40 -10.88 7.41 -3.11
C LEU A 40 -12.20 7.87 -3.75
N GLU A 41 -13.27 8.02 -2.98
CA GLU A 41 -14.56 8.48 -3.50
C GLU A 41 -14.45 9.84 -4.20
N TYR A 42 -13.71 10.79 -3.61
CA TYR A 42 -13.43 12.08 -4.25
C TYR A 42 -12.62 11.94 -5.54
N MET A 43 -11.65 11.04 -5.58
CA MET A 43 -10.86 10.79 -6.79
C MET A 43 -11.70 10.20 -7.92
N VAL A 44 -12.53 9.21 -7.61
CA VAL A 44 -13.42 8.54 -8.58
C VAL A 44 -14.45 9.53 -9.11
N LYS A 45 -15.08 10.35 -8.25
CA LYS A 45 -16.01 11.39 -8.68
C LYS A 45 -15.37 12.37 -9.67
N LEU A 46 -14.16 12.84 -9.37
CA LEU A 46 -13.42 13.70 -10.31
C LEU A 46 -13.12 13.04 -11.67
N GLN A 47 -12.97 11.72 -11.71
CA GLN A 47 -12.76 10.99 -12.95
C GLN A 47 -14.07 10.78 -13.70
N CYS A 48 -15.15 10.45 -13.00
CA CYS A 48 -16.50 10.33 -13.58
C CYS A 48 -16.97 11.65 -14.18
N ASP A 49 -16.76 12.78 -13.49
CA ASP A 49 -17.11 14.12 -13.98
C ASP A 49 -16.39 14.47 -15.29
N LYS A 50 -15.13 14.02 -15.43
CA LYS A 50 -14.36 14.21 -16.68
C LYS A 50 -14.82 13.28 -17.79
N ALA A 51 -15.20 12.05 -17.44
CA ALA A 51 -15.69 11.05 -18.38
C ALA A 51 -17.16 11.30 -18.81
N GLY A 52 -17.89 12.14 -18.08
CA GLY A 52 -19.33 12.35 -18.27
C GLY A 52 -20.17 11.16 -17.82
N ILE A 53 -19.63 10.34 -16.90
CA ILE A 53 -20.31 9.17 -16.34
C ILE A 53 -21.31 9.63 -15.28
N VAL A 54 -22.49 8.99 -15.26
CA VAL A 54 -23.55 9.30 -14.29
C VAL A 54 -23.13 8.82 -12.89
N GLU A 55 -23.32 9.67 -11.88
CA GLU A 55 -23.02 9.32 -10.50
C GLU A 55 -23.85 8.11 -10.04
N GLY A 56 -23.19 7.13 -9.44
CA GLY A 56 -23.80 5.89 -8.96
C GLY A 56 -23.11 5.31 -7.73
N SER A 57 -23.28 4.02 -7.49
CA SER A 57 -22.49 3.31 -6.47
C SER A 57 -21.00 3.41 -6.81
N LEU A 58 -20.16 3.65 -5.80
CA LEU A 58 -18.70 3.80 -5.98
C LEU A 58 -18.08 2.61 -6.73
N GLU A 59 -18.56 1.40 -6.48
CA GLU A 59 -18.10 0.20 -7.17
C GLU A 59 -18.49 0.20 -8.66
N ASN A 60 -19.72 0.64 -8.99
CA ASN A 60 -20.18 0.75 -10.37
C ASN A 60 -19.41 1.82 -11.13
N MET A 61 -19.16 2.97 -10.49
CA MET A 61 -18.36 4.05 -11.05
C MET A 61 -16.93 3.58 -11.38
N ILE A 62 -16.30 2.79 -10.51
CA ILE A 62 -14.96 2.22 -10.78
C ILE A 62 -15.00 1.27 -11.99
N ARG A 63 -16.01 0.40 -12.08
CA ARG A 63 -16.14 -0.52 -13.22
C ARG A 63 -16.39 0.22 -14.53
N GLU A 64 -17.26 1.22 -14.52
CA GLU A 64 -17.57 2.02 -15.70
C GLU A 64 -16.35 2.85 -16.16
N LEU A 65 -15.57 3.40 -15.23
CA LEU A 65 -14.29 4.06 -15.54
C LEU A 65 -13.29 3.11 -16.22
N TYR A 66 -13.28 1.84 -15.81
CA TYR A 66 -12.44 0.82 -16.44
C TYR A 66 -12.95 0.40 -17.83
N GLU A 67 -14.27 0.23 -17.99
CA GLU A 67 -14.91 -0.10 -19.27
C GLU A 67 -14.71 1.01 -20.31
N THR A 68 -14.87 2.26 -19.88
CA THR A 68 -14.64 3.46 -20.70
C THR A 68 -13.15 3.76 -20.93
N LYS A 69 -12.24 2.93 -20.40
CA LYS A 69 -10.77 3.09 -20.51
C LYS A 69 -10.24 4.41 -19.95
N CYS A 70 -10.97 5.04 -19.04
CA CYS A 70 -10.50 6.21 -18.29
C CYS A 70 -9.42 5.82 -17.27
N ILE A 71 -9.47 4.59 -16.75
CA ILE A 71 -8.47 4.03 -15.86
C ILE A 71 -7.91 2.70 -16.37
N THR A 72 -6.71 2.36 -15.91
CA THR A 72 -6.09 1.07 -16.20
C THR A 72 -6.70 -0.06 -15.36
N LYS A 73 -6.49 -1.31 -15.77
CA LYS A 73 -6.91 -2.48 -14.98
C LYS A 73 -6.31 -2.46 -13.57
N SER A 74 -5.02 -2.14 -13.46
CA SER A 74 -4.31 -2.06 -12.18
C SER A 74 -4.90 -0.97 -11.27
N THR A 75 -5.18 0.22 -11.82
CA THR A 75 -5.84 1.30 -11.07
C THR A 75 -7.23 0.88 -10.57
N ALA A 76 -8.01 0.17 -11.38
CA ALA A 76 -9.33 -0.32 -10.97
C ALA A 76 -9.23 -1.34 -9.82
N GLU A 77 -8.27 -2.28 -9.89
CA GLU A 77 -8.01 -3.25 -8.82
C GLU A 77 -7.61 -2.56 -7.52
N HIS A 78 -6.70 -1.58 -7.59
CA HIS A 78 -6.29 -0.76 -6.46
C HIS A 78 -7.47 -0.01 -5.81
N TYR A 79 -8.37 0.55 -6.62
CA TYR A 79 -9.56 1.24 -6.12
C TYR A 79 -10.51 0.28 -5.41
N LEU A 80 -10.76 -0.89 -6.00
CA LEU A 80 -11.59 -1.92 -5.38
C LEU A 80 -10.97 -2.45 -4.06
N GLN A 81 -9.66 -2.53 -3.98
CA GLN A 81 -8.96 -2.95 -2.77
C GLN A 81 -9.13 -1.94 -1.62
N ILE A 82 -8.92 -0.64 -1.88
CA ILE A 82 -9.17 0.41 -0.88
C ILE A 82 -10.65 0.42 -0.47
N LEU A 83 -11.56 0.20 -1.42
CA LEU A 83 -12.99 0.13 -1.15
C LEU A 83 -13.33 -1.04 -0.21
N SER A 84 -12.77 -2.23 -0.47
CA SER A 84 -12.93 -3.41 0.37
C SER A 84 -12.42 -3.16 1.78
N ILE A 85 -11.19 -2.64 1.91
CA ILE A 85 -10.58 -2.32 3.21
C ILE A 85 -11.43 -1.30 3.99
N GLY A 86 -11.87 -0.23 3.34
CA GLY A 86 -12.71 0.77 4.00
C GLY A 86 -14.10 0.24 4.38
N ASN A 87 -14.68 -0.66 3.58
CA ASN A 87 -15.94 -1.31 3.93
C ASN A 87 -15.78 -2.23 5.15
N LYS A 88 -14.67 -2.97 5.26
CA LYS A 88 -14.33 -3.75 6.46
C LYS A 88 -14.20 -2.86 7.69
N ALA A 89 -13.51 -1.72 7.56
CA ALA A 89 -13.41 -0.75 8.65
C ALA A 89 -14.79 -0.22 9.10
N ILE A 90 -15.68 0.12 8.17
CA ILE A 90 -16.98 0.71 8.51
C ILE A 90 -17.98 -0.34 9.02
N LYS A 91 -18.04 -1.51 8.39
CA LYS A 91 -19.06 -2.54 8.68
C LYS A 91 -18.64 -3.52 9.75
N GLU A 92 -17.39 -3.95 9.72
CA GLU A 92 -16.84 -4.99 10.61
C GLU A 92 -16.03 -4.37 11.76
N ASN A 93 -15.95 -3.03 11.80
CA ASN A 93 -15.14 -2.29 12.77
C ASN A 93 -13.66 -2.72 12.77
N ASP A 94 -13.14 -3.15 11.60
CA ASP A 94 -11.77 -3.62 11.45
C ASP A 94 -10.79 -2.51 11.85
N ASN A 95 -9.83 -2.85 12.71
CA ASN A 95 -8.78 -1.95 13.19
C ASN A 95 -7.38 -2.52 12.91
N SER A 96 -7.25 -3.36 11.87
CA SER A 96 -5.98 -3.94 11.44
C SER A 96 -5.00 -2.88 10.96
N ALA A 97 -3.81 -2.86 11.58
CA ALA A 97 -2.69 -2.03 11.17
C ALA A 97 -2.23 -2.37 9.74
N TYR A 98 -2.28 -3.65 9.38
CA TYR A 98 -1.90 -4.13 8.06
C TYR A 98 -2.80 -3.53 6.97
N ASN A 99 -4.12 -3.66 7.13
CA ASN A 99 -5.10 -3.14 6.17
C ASN A 99 -5.00 -1.60 6.06
N ALA A 100 -4.78 -0.89 7.18
CA ALA A 100 -4.61 0.55 7.17
C ALA A 100 -3.36 1.01 6.43
N ASN A 101 -2.21 0.36 6.66
CA ASN A 101 -0.98 0.67 5.93
C ASN A 101 -1.11 0.33 4.44
N GLN A 102 -1.75 -0.80 4.11
CA GLN A 102 -2.00 -1.20 2.73
C GLN A 102 -2.89 -0.18 2.00
N ALA A 103 -4.01 0.23 2.60
CA ALA A 103 -4.88 1.25 2.02
C ALA A 103 -4.15 2.59 1.82
N TYR A 104 -3.31 3.00 2.77
CA TYR A 104 -2.50 4.22 2.65
C TYR A 104 -1.51 4.17 1.48
N HIS A 105 -0.77 3.06 1.35
CA HIS A 105 0.22 2.91 0.27
C HIS A 105 -0.43 2.93 -1.10
N ILE A 106 -1.50 2.14 -1.29
CA ILE A 106 -2.23 2.09 -2.56
C ILE A 106 -2.83 3.45 -2.89
N LEU A 107 -3.46 4.11 -1.91
CA LEU A 107 -4.04 5.44 -2.11
C LEU A 107 -2.99 6.45 -2.55
N THR A 108 -1.83 6.43 -1.91
CA THR A 108 -0.71 7.32 -2.24
C THR A 108 -0.22 7.10 -3.66
N GLN A 109 0.00 5.84 -4.06
CA GLN A 109 0.41 5.48 -5.42
C GLN A 109 -0.55 6.01 -6.48
N GLU A 110 -1.86 5.80 -6.27
CA GLU A 110 -2.88 6.22 -7.22
C GLU A 110 -3.01 7.74 -7.31
N ILE A 111 -2.79 8.46 -6.21
CA ILE A 111 -2.80 9.93 -6.22
C ILE A 111 -1.61 10.48 -7.00
N TYR A 112 -0.44 9.86 -6.89
CA TYR A 112 0.71 10.22 -7.72
C TYR A 112 0.43 10.00 -9.21
N ALA A 113 -0.16 8.85 -9.57
CA ALA A 113 -0.55 8.57 -10.94
C ALA A 113 -1.57 9.59 -11.48
N PHE A 114 -2.60 9.89 -10.68
CA PHE A 114 -3.66 10.85 -11.03
C PHE A 114 -3.16 12.30 -11.13
N ALA A 115 -2.21 12.71 -10.28
CA ALA A 115 -1.61 14.05 -10.35
C ALA A 115 -0.80 14.25 -11.66
N ASN A 116 -0.06 13.21 -12.08
CA ASN A 116 0.74 13.26 -13.30
C ASN A 116 -0.15 13.36 -14.57
N GLU A 117 -1.32 12.74 -14.54
CA GLU A 117 -2.30 12.84 -15.62
C GLU A 117 -2.88 14.26 -15.79
N LYS A 118 -3.08 15.00 -14.69
CA LYS A 118 -3.48 16.43 -14.71
C LYS A 118 -2.41 17.34 -15.32
N GLU A 119 -1.14 17.04 -15.06
CA GLU A 119 -0.01 17.78 -15.62
C GLU A 119 0.08 17.57 -17.14
N ALA A 120 -0.14 16.33 -17.61
CA ALA A 120 -0.17 16.00 -19.04
C ALA A 120 -1.30 16.72 -19.79
N THR A 121 -2.45 16.92 -19.15
CA THR A 121 -3.56 17.71 -19.74
C THR A 121 -3.31 19.22 -19.70
N ARG A 122 -2.57 19.75 -18.71
CA ARG A 122 -2.15 21.17 -18.67
C ARG A 122 -1.05 21.51 -19.66
N ARG A 123 -0.17 20.57 -19.99
CA ARG A 123 0.98 20.79 -20.91
C ARG A 123 0.63 20.68 -22.40
N ARG A 124 -0.64 20.44 -22.76
CA ARG A 124 -1.08 20.60 -24.15
C ARG A 124 -1.23 22.09 -24.44
N PRO A 125 -0.36 22.71 -25.28
CA PRO A 125 -0.65 24.05 -25.76
C PRO A 125 -1.94 23.95 -26.58
N ALA A 126 -2.84 24.91 -26.39
CA ALA A 126 -3.95 25.09 -27.31
C ALA A 126 -3.39 25.25 -28.73
N SER A 127 -3.48 24.19 -29.53
CA SER A 127 -3.24 24.24 -30.97
C SER A 127 -4.42 24.98 -31.60
N SER A 128 -4.44 26.29 -31.44
CA SER A 128 -5.22 27.19 -32.29
C SER A 128 -4.52 27.31 -33.64
N GLY A 129 -5.19 26.94 -34.73
CA GLY A 129 -4.90 27.55 -36.02
C GLY A 129 -4.74 26.62 -37.23
N SER A 130 -5.81 26.59 -38.01
CA SER A 130 -5.86 26.44 -39.48
C SER A 130 -5.43 25.13 -40.13
N SER A 131 -6.47 24.43 -40.58
CA SER A 131 -6.56 23.72 -41.85
C SER A 131 -5.71 24.36 -42.97
N GLN A 132 -4.75 23.63 -43.51
CA GLN A 132 -4.46 23.69 -44.95
C GLN A 132 -3.83 22.40 -45.47
N ARG A 133 -4.71 21.62 -46.12
CA ARG A 133 -4.41 20.52 -47.01
C ARG A 133 -3.71 21.06 -48.26
N ARG A 134 -2.48 20.60 -48.53
CA ARG A 134 -1.92 20.54 -49.90
C ARG A 134 -0.94 19.36 -50.03
N THR A 135 -0.85 18.94 -51.28
CA THR A 135 -0.47 17.64 -51.83
C THR A 135 1.04 17.48 -52.08
N SER A 136 1.47 16.21 -52.05
CA SER A 136 2.46 15.55 -52.93
C SER A 136 3.82 16.23 -53.23
N GLY A 137 4.90 15.53 -52.87
CA GLY A 137 6.23 15.76 -53.42
C GLY A 137 7.27 14.78 -52.84
N SER A 138 7.90 14.02 -53.73
CA SER A 138 8.75 12.86 -53.54
C SER A 138 10.13 13.08 -52.90
N ASN A 139 10.67 11.98 -52.32
CA ASN A 139 12.07 11.54 -52.25
C ASN A 139 13.14 12.43 -51.59
N ALA A 140 13.75 11.93 -50.50
CA ALA A 140 15.20 11.66 -50.44
C ALA A 140 15.59 10.99 -49.11
N SER A 141 16.34 9.91 -49.23
CA SER A 141 17.03 9.19 -48.17
C SER A 141 18.34 9.88 -47.78
N LYS A 142 18.63 10.01 -46.46
CA LYS A 142 20.02 9.95 -45.96
C LYS A 142 20.11 9.62 -44.47
N SER A 143 21.06 8.74 -44.16
CA SER A 143 21.29 8.10 -42.87
C SER A 143 22.17 8.92 -41.89
N ARG A 144 21.93 8.66 -40.59
CA ARG A 144 22.88 8.52 -39.45
C ARG A 144 24.09 9.45 -39.30
N ARG A 145 24.09 10.20 -38.19
CA ARG A 145 25.13 10.33 -37.12
C ARG A 145 24.73 11.55 -36.25
N ARG A 146 24.97 11.68 -34.95
CA ARG A 146 25.86 11.03 -33.98
C ARG A 146 25.36 11.47 -32.57
N GLN A 147 25.37 10.57 -31.59
CA GLN A 147 25.26 10.93 -30.18
C GLN A 147 26.37 11.90 -29.78
N SER A 148 26.02 13.01 -29.12
CA SER A 148 26.93 13.83 -28.33
C SER A 148 26.58 13.60 -26.86
N ARG A 149 27.47 12.90 -26.15
CA ARG A 149 27.46 12.83 -24.69
C ARG A 149 28.13 14.10 -24.19
N SER A 150 27.38 14.94 -23.47
CA SER A 150 27.93 16.09 -22.75
C SER A 150 28.73 15.59 -21.53
N SER A 151 29.97 16.05 -21.45
CA SER A 151 30.88 15.86 -20.33
C SER A 151 30.39 16.62 -19.10
N LEU A 152 30.28 15.95 -17.95
CA LEU A 152 29.94 16.59 -16.67
C LEU A 152 31.22 17.12 -16.01
N ASN A 153 31.23 18.42 -15.74
CA ASN A 153 32.36 19.14 -15.15
C ASN A 153 32.56 18.77 -13.67
N SER A 154 33.81 18.58 -13.26
CA SER A 154 34.22 18.22 -11.89
C SER A 154 33.78 19.23 -10.81
N ARG A 155 33.44 20.47 -11.21
CA ARG A 155 32.92 21.51 -10.31
C ARG A 155 31.45 21.32 -9.92
N ASP A 156 30.64 20.67 -10.76
CA ASP A 156 29.25 20.33 -10.39
C ASP A 156 29.18 19.06 -9.54
N LEU A 157 30.11 18.12 -9.76
CA LEU A 157 30.24 16.93 -8.89
C LEU A 157 30.65 17.31 -7.46
N LEU A 158 31.55 18.29 -7.30
CA LEU A 158 31.97 18.76 -5.97
C LEU A 158 30.82 19.45 -5.21
N LYS A 159 29.91 20.14 -5.92
CA LYS A 159 28.71 20.75 -5.31
C LYS A 159 27.66 19.73 -4.92
N LEU A 160 27.61 18.57 -5.58
CA LEU A 160 26.73 17.46 -5.20
C LEU A 160 27.30 16.63 -4.04
N LEU A 161 28.62 16.58 -3.88
CA LEU A 161 29.29 15.86 -2.78
C LEU A 161 29.16 16.56 -1.42
N ILE A 162 29.20 17.89 -1.38
CA ILE A 162 29.10 18.66 -0.13
C ILE A 162 27.81 18.36 0.66
N PRO A 163 26.60 18.38 0.07
CA PRO A 163 25.38 18.02 0.80
C PRO A 163 25.34 16.54 1.18
N VAL A 164 25.91 15.64 0.37
CA VAL A 164 25.97 14.21 0.67
C VAL A 164 26.87 13.93 1.88
N VAL A 165 28.04 14.57 1.95
CA VAL A 165 28.95 14.45 3.10
C VAL A 165 28.32 15.05 4.36
N LEU A 166 27.60 16.17 4.25
CA LEU A 166 26.86 16.76 5.38
C LEU A 166 25.77 15.81 5.92
N VAL A 167 25.03 15.13 5.04
CA VAL A 167 24.03 14.14 5.43
C VAL A 167 24.66 12.93 6.11
N VAL A 168 25.80 12.44 5.60
CA VAL A 168 26.53 11.32 6.22
C VAL A 168 27.07 11.69 7.59
N VAL A 169 27.63 12.89 7.77
CA VAL A 169 28.09 13.38 9.08
C VAL A 169 26.93 13.53 10.06
N LEU A 170 25.77 13.99 9.59
CA LEU A 170 24.57 14.15 10.41
C LEU A 170 23.99 12.78 10.83
N ILE A 171 24.03 11.78 9.95
CA ILE A 171 23.66 10.38 10.27
C ILE A 171 24.63 9.80 11.31
N VAL A 172 25.94 9.99 11.15
CA VAL A 172 26.94 9.53 12.13
C VAL A 172 26.78 10.24 13.48
N LEU A 173 26.40 11.51 13.49
CA LEU A 173 26.11 12.26 14.72
C LEU A 173 24.86 11.71 15.43
N ILE A 174 23.81 11.34 14.69
CA ILE A 174 22.60 10.71 15.27
C ILE A 174 22.91 9.31 15.82
N ILE A 175 23.76 8.54 15.13
CA ILE A 175 24.17 7.20 15.58
C ILE A 175 25.10 7.27 16.80
N THR A 176 25.98 8.26 16.89
CA THR A 176 26.91 8.41 18.03
C THR A 176 26.28 9.04 19.27
N LEU A 177 25.17 9.78 19.13
CA LEU A 177 24.49 10.47 20.23
C LEU A 177 23.26 9.73 20.80
N THR A 178 22.92 8.55 20.29
CA THR A 178 21.88 7.71 20.90
C THR A 178 22.50 6.66 21.82
N PRO A 179 22.46 6.82 23.14
CA PRO A 179 22.92 5.77 24.05
C PRO A 179 22.00 4.57 23.97
N LYS A 180 22.61 3.43 23.64
CA LYS A 180 22.08 2.07 23.69
C LYS A 180 21.51 1.81 25.10
N LYS A 181 20.22 1.51 25.18
CA LYS A 181 19.58 0.95 26.38
C LYS A 181 19.51 -0.55 26.18
N ASP A 182 20.38 -1.27 26.88
CA ASP A 182 20.42 -2.73 26.86
C ASP A 182 19.23 -3.34 27.63
N PRO A 183 18.81 -4.57 27.26
CA PRO A 183 17.83 -5.35 27.98
C PRO A 183 18.50 -6.03 29.18
N THR A 184 17.76 -6.21 30.27
CA THR A 184 18.19 -7.03 31.42
C THR A 184 17.03 -7.95 31.76
N ASP A 185 17.24 -9.23 31.48
CA ASP A 185 16.49 -10.35 32.05
C ASP A 185 16.94 -10.60 33.50
N GLU A 186 16.06 -11.31 34.21
CA GLU A 186 16.25 -12.11 35.43
C GLU A 186 15.74 -11.56 36.79
N THR A 187 14.61 -12.17 37.18
CA THR A 187 14.43 -12.99 38.40
C THR A 187 14.53 -12.33 39.78
N THR A 188 13.42 -12.38 40.55
CA THR A 188 13.36 -12.91 41.94
C THR A 188 11.93 -12.89 42.52
N THR A 189 11.37 -14.11 42.68
CA THR A 189 10.50 -14.70 43.75
C THR A 189 9.88 -13.76 44.82
N ALA A 190 8.54 -13.58 44.95
CA ALA A 190 7.49 -14.42 45.60
C ALA A 190 7.49 -14.38 47.16
N PRO A 191 6.41 -14.67 47.96
CA PRO A 191 4.97 -14.97 47.71
C PRO A 191 3.97 -14.30 48.73
N THR A 192 2.70 -14.80 48.79
CA THR A 192 1.75 -14.83 49.96
C THR A 192 0.78 -13.63 50.12
N THR A 193 -0.56 -13.72 50.33
CA THR A 193 -1.56 -14.80 50.48
C THR A 193 -2.97 -14.19 50.77
N THR A 194 -4.05 -14.94 50.46
CA THR A 194 -5.46 -14.90 50.98
C THR A 194 -6.34 -13.70 50.58
N GLU A 195 -7.56 -13.85 50.05
CA GLU A 195 -8.66 -14.74 50.46
C GLU A 195 -9.61 -15.07 49.30
N ALA A 196 -10.14 -16.29 49.34
CA ALA A 196 -11.08 -16.89 48.41
C ALA A 196 -12.54 -16.60 48.83
N VAL A 197 -13.45 -16.52 47.85
CA VAL A 197 -14.85 -16.94 48.02
C VAL A 197 -15.20 -17.90 46.88
N GLU A 198 -15.48 -19.13 47.31
CA GLU A 198 -15.93 -20.35 46.64
C GLU A 198 -17.39 -20.19 46.16
N THR A 199 -17.67 -20.38 44.86
CA THR A 199 -18.20 -21.59 44.17
C THR A 199 -19.67 -21.92 44.46
N GLU A 200 -20.49 -21.97 43.39
CA GLU A 200 -21.39 -23.09 43.02
C GLU A 200 -22.06 -22.85 41.62
N PRO A 201 -22.64 -23.88 40.92
CA PRO A 201 -22.06 -24.42 39.68
C PRO A 201 -23.01 -24.57 38.45
N MET A 202 -22.40 -24.81 37.26
CA MET A 202 -22.90 -25.50 36.03
C MET A 202 -24.18 -25.00 35.32
N PRO A 203 -24.44 -25.32 34.02
CA PRO A 203 -23.97 -26.47 33.24
C PRO A 203 -23.30 -26.19 31.88
N ALA A 204 -22.52 -27.17 31.45
CA ALA A 204 -22.03 -27.36 30.10
C ALA A 204 -23.11 -27.96 29.17
N GLU A 205 -22.89 -27.73 27.87
CA GLU A 205 -23.13 -28.63 26.73
C GLU A 205 -24.27 -28.31 25.72
N THR A 206 -23.86 -28.37 24.44
CA THR A 206 -24.62 -28.76 23.22
C THR A 206 -25.00 -27.65 22.19
N THR A 207 -24.05 -27.42 21.27
CA THR A 207 -24.13 -27.67 19.80
C THR A 207 -25.45 -27.42 19.04
N GLU A 208 -25.44 -26.45 18.11
CA GLU A 208 -25.83 -26.63 16.68
C GLU A 208 -25.31 -25.41 15.84
N PRO A 209 -24.84 -25.59 14.58
CA PRO A 209 -23.83 -24.74 13.94
C PRO A 209 -24.43 -23.66 13.03
N GLU A 210 -23.82 -22.47 13.02
CA GLU A 210 -23.99 -21.51 11.92
C GLU A 210 -22.74 -21.52 11.03
N THR A 211 -22.98 -21.90 9.79
CA THR A 211 -22.06 -22.09 8.68
C THR A 211 -21.16 -20.89 8.44
N VAL A 212 -19.92 -20.98 8.93
CA VAL A 212 -18.77 -20.23 8.43
C VAL A 212 -18.52 -20.71 6.99
N PRO A 213 -18.32 -19.85 5.99
CA PRO A 213 -17.69 -20.30 4.76
C PRO A 213 -16.26 -20.72 5.12
N GLU A 214 -16.03 -22.02 5.23
CA GLU A 214 -14.71 -22.65 5.22
C GLU A 214 -13.92 -22.07 4.04
N THR A 215 -13.12 -21.06 4.32
CA THR A 215 -11.93 -20.80 3.52
C THR A 215 -10.96 -21.86 3.99
N THR A 216 -10.86 -22.94 3.21
CA THR A 216 -9.93 -24.04 3.41
C THR A 216 -8.58 -23.50 3.87
N ALA A 217 -8.24 -23.69 5.14
CA ALA A 217 -6.92 -23.41 5.67
C ALA A 217 -5.97 -24.40 5.02
N VAL A 218 -5.41 -24.03 3.87
CA VAL A 218 -4.44 -24.87 3.18
C VAL A 218 -3.17 -24.79 4.01
N THR A 219 -2.82 -25.89 4.66
CA THR A 219 -1.59 -25.96 5.43
C THR A 219 -0.43 -26.26 4.48
N TYR A 220 0.60 -25.43 4.52
CA TYR A 220 1.81 -25.64 3.74
C TYR A 220 2.93 -26.05 4.67
N ARG A 221 3.85 -26.88 4.17
CA ARG A 221 5.05 -27.29 4.89
C ARG A 221 6.26 -26.59 4.31
N THR A 222 7.13 -26.11 5.20
CA THR A 222 8.42 -25.52 4.82
C THR A 222 9.40 -26.62 4.38
N THR A 223 10.11 -26.41 3.27
CA THR A 223 11.13 -27.37 2.78
C THR A 223 12.52 -27.08 3.30
N ASP A 224 12.81 -25.81 3.60
CA ASP A 224 14.08 -25.33 4.15
C ASP A 224 13.82 -24.29 5.25
N THR A 225 14.88 -23.88 5.92
CA THR A 225 14.92 -22.75 6.83
C THR A 225 14.41 -21.49 6.14
N LEU A 226 13.23 -21.03 6.55
CA LEU A 226 12.55 -19.92 5.92
C LEU A 226 12.51 -18.70 6.84
N ASN A 227 12.81 -17.53 6.27
CA ASN A 227 12.80 -16.30 7.03
C ASN A 227 11.42 -15.65 6.94
N VAL A 228 10.82 -15.42 8.09
CA VAL A 228 9.53 -14.75 8.20
C VAL A 228 9.78 -13.25 8.22
N ARG A 229 9.15 -12.52 7.30
CA ARG A 229 9.37 -11.09 7.09
C ARG A 229 8.10 -10.28 7.27
N SER A 230 8.27 -9.00 7.58
CA SER A 230 7.17 -8.04 7.73
C SER A 230 6.52 -7.61 6.40
N GLY A 231 7.14 -7.91 5.26
CA GLY A 231 6.61 -7.57 3.93
C GLY A 231 7.24 -8.41 2.81
N PRO A 232 6.69 -8.35 1.58
CA PRO A 232 7.09 -9.18 0.44
C PRO A 232 8.37 -8.65 -0.24
N SER A 233 9.46 -8.57 0.52
CA SER A 233 10.78 -8.20 0.00
C SER A 233 11.88 -8.76 0.89
N THR A 234 13.01 -9.09 0.29
CA THR A 234 14.22 -9.50 1.00
C THR A 234 14.86 -8.37 1.81
N THR A 235 14.50 -7.11 1.52
CA THR A 235 14.95 -5.90 2.22
C THR A 235 14.11 -5.57 3.45
N ASN A 236 12.94 -6.18 3.63
CA ASN A 236 12.08 -5.94 4.79
C ASN A 236 12.60 -6.66 6.03
N ASP A 237 12.20 -6.15 7.20
CA ASP A 237 12.62 -6.67 8.49
C ASP A 237 12.25 -8.16 8.66
N ARG A 238 13.19 -8.92 9.20
CA ARG A 238 12.97 -10.32 9.57
C ARG A 238 12.33 -10.34 10.96
N ILE A 239 11.07 -10.78 11.02
CA ILE A 239 10.28 -10.87 12.25
C ILE A 239 10.33 -12.27 12.87
N GLY A 240 10.84 -13.25 12.14
CA GLY A 240 10.97 -14.61 12.64
C GLY A 240 11.73 -15.53 11.69
N LYS A 241 11.79 -16.79 12.08
CA LYS A 241 12.45 -17.87 11.34
C LYS A 241 11.63 -19.14 11.55
N LEU A 242 11.41 -19.87 10.47
CA LEU A 242 10.78 -21.19 10.46
C LEU A 242 11.85 -22.22 10.12
N ASP A 243 11.89 -23.29 10.88
CA ASP A 243 12.75 -24.43 10.60
C ASP A 243 12.12 -25.33 9.53
N PRO A 244 12.93 -26.11 8.79
CA PRO A 244 12.41 -27.02 7.77
C PRO A 244 11.43 -28.03 8.36
N GLY A 245 10.36 -28.30 7.62
CA GLY A 245 9.34 -29.26 7.98
C GLY A 245 8.25 -28.71 8.90
N VAL A 246 8.30 -27.43 9.26
CA VAL A 246 7.24 -26.74 10.03
C VAL A 246 6.04 -26.50 9.14
N THR A 247 4.87 -26.88 9.65
CA THR A 247 3.57 -26.59 9.03
C THR A 247 3.15 -25.17 9.36
N VAL A 248 2.81 -24.41 8.34
CA VAL A 248 2.31 -23.04 8.44
C VAL A 248 0.95 -22.92 7.79
N GLU A 249 0.13 -22.04 8.36
CA GLU A 249 -1.17 -21.71 7.79
C GLU A 249 -0.95 -20.72 6.64
N PHE A 250 -1.22 -21.17 5.41
CA PHE A 250 -1.14 -20.32 4.24
C PHE A 250 -2.43 -19.54 4.07
N VAL A 251 -2.31 -18.23 3.99
CA VAL A 251 -3.44 -17.31 3.85
C VAL A 251 -3.70 -17.02 2.37
N ARG A 252 -2.67 -16.63 1.62
CA ARG A 252 -2.77 -16.27 0.18
C ARG A 252 -1.42 -16.11 -0.50
N ASP A 253 -1.42 -16.17 -1.82
CA ASP A 253 -0.30 -15.75 -2.67
C ASP A 253 -0.30 -14.21 -2.78
N ASN A 254 0.85 -13.59 -2.52
CA ASN A 254 1.04 -12.13 -2.65
C ASN A 254 1.60 -11.75 -4.03
N GLY A 255 1.93 -12.72 -4.88
CA GLY A 255 2.65 -12.49 -6.13
C GLY A 255 4.14 -12.24 -5.92
N ASP A 256 4.89 -12.20 -7.02
CA ASP A 256 6.34 -11.98 -7.05
C ASP A 256 7.16 -12.99 -6.20
N GLY A 257 6.65 -14.21 -6.05
CA GLY A 257 7.31 -15.29 -5.31
C GLY A 257 7.15 -15.23 -3.79
N TRP A 258 6.17 -14.47 -3.28
CA TRP A 258 5.88 -14.34 -1.85
C TRP A 258 4.52 -14.92 -1.47
N ALA A 259 4.52 -15.70 -0.39
CA ALA A 259 3.32 -16.20 0.27
C ALA A 259 3.05 -15.42 1.55
N VAL A 260 1.77 -15.22 1.85
CA VAL A 260 1.30 -14.73 3.15
C VAL A 260 0.91 -15.92 4.01
N ILE A 261 1.50 -16.01 5.19
CA ILE A 261 1.21 -17.04 6.20
C ILE A 261 0.75 -16.39 7.50
N LEU A 262 0.05 -17.15 8.34
CA LEU A 262 -0.23 -16.73 9.71
C LEU A 262 0.92 -17.16 10.63
N TYR A 263 1.57 -16.19 11.27
CA TYR A 263 2.68 -16.39 12.20
C TYR A 263 2.42 -15.62 13.49
N ASN A 264 2.33 -16.32 14.63
CA ASN A 264 2.01 -15.74 15.94
C ASN A 264 0.72 -14.88 15.96
N GLY A 265 -0.29 -15.29 15.20
CA GLY A 265 -1.55 -14.55 15.07
C GLY A 265 -1.48 -13.29 14.19
N GLN A 266 -0.37 -13.08 13.48
CA GLN A 266 -0.18 -11.98 12.53
C GLN A 266 0.13 -12.52 11.13
N GLU A 267 -0.35 -11.83 10.09
CA GLU A 267 0.07 -12.10 8.71
C GLU A 267 1.54 -11.75 8.50
N ALA A 268 2.29 -12.70 7.96
CA ALA A 268 3.70 -12.57 7.68
C ALA A 268 4.05 -13.10 6.30
N TYR A 269 5.20 -12.66 5.79
CA TYR A 269 5.62 -12.93 4.42
C TYR A 269 6.77 -13.91 4.41
N VAL A 270 6.63 -14.94 3.58
CA VAL A 270 7.66 -15.95 3.33
C VAL A 270 7.77 -16.20 1.84
N SER A 271 8.90 -16.74 1.39
CA SER A 271 9.09 -17.03 -0.04
C SER A 271 8.32 -18.30 -0.42
N MET A 272 7.53 -18.19 -1.48
CA MET A 272 6.67 -19.27 -2.02
C MET A 272 7.49 -20.47 -2.48
N ASP A 273 8.72 -20.24 -2.94
CA ASP A 273 9.64 -21.28 -3.44
C ASP A 273 9.98 -22.35 -2.39
N TYR A 274 9.78 -22.04 -1.11
CA TYR A 274 10.09 -22.91 0.02
C TYR A 274 8.86 -23.46 0.74
N LEU A 275 7.67 -23.31 0.15
CA LEU A 275 6.42 -23.86 0.65
C LEU A 275 5.92 -24.98 -0.26
N THR A 276 5.54 -26.11 0.34
CA THR A 276 4.90 -27.23 -0.37
C THR A 276 3.58 -27.58 0.28
N SER A 277 2.52 -27.71 -0.53
CA SER A 277 1.25 -28.31 -0.08
C SER A 277 1.47 -29.80 0.15
N GLU A 278 0.98 -30.32 1.27
CA GLU A 278 0.95 -31.77 1.53
C GLU A 278 -0.19 -32.45 0.77
#